data_AF-A0A433SMR5-F1
#
_entry.id   AF-A0A433SMR5-F1
#
_cell.length_a   1.000
_cell.length_b   1.000
_cell.length_c   1.000
_cell.angle_alpha   90.00
_cell.angle_beta   90.00
_cell.angle_gamma   90.00
#
_symmetry.space_group_name_H-M   'P 1'
#
loop_
_entity.id
_entity.type
_entity.pdbx_description
1 polymer ?
#
loop_
_entity_poly.entity_id
_entity_poly.type
_entity_poly.pdbx_seq_one_letter_code
_entity_poly.pdbx_strand_id
1 'polypeptide(L)'
;MTDQAKRKEEAKKEIRSLLLSAPLGLTITELKRDFAEFIGHPLPWKDLGYSSPEDFVQSIPDTVKVTWSNTGMVLTGVANSSTKHIEKMVQCQKVDSKVKKKPHRSQNLPPRMQCNRPQARHMAPPPSIPAFTRGQISQLLSQHSQGLPLTHFCSIFRSRFGVPLDFREMGFSTEQDLLASLRDIVGMRTLAGGETRV
;
A
#
# COMPACT_ATOMS: atom_id res chain seq x y z
N MET A 1 -41.31 15.21 -7.31
CA MET A 1 -40.32 14.10 -7.31
C MET A 1 -40.58 13.28 -6.07
N THR A 2 -40.84 11.98 -6.20
CA THR A 2 -41.18 11.08 -5.09
C THR A 2 -40.03 10.98 -4.08
N ASP A 3 -40.33 11.01 -2.77
CA ASP A 3 -39.32 10.90 -1.70
C ASP A 3 -38.44 9.65 -1.84
N GLN A 4 -38.99 8.57 -2.40
CA GLN A 4 -38.27 7.33 -2.69
C GLN A 4 -37.17 7.52 -3.75
N ALA A 5 -37.39 8.34 -4.77
CA ALA A 5 -36.39 8.62 -5.80
C ALA A 5 -35.21 9.43 -5.22
N LYS A 6 -35.52 10.39 -4.33
CA LYS A 6 -34.50 11.17 -3.63
C LYS A 6 -33.62 10.28 -2.74
N ARG A 7 -34.25 9.43 -1.92
CA ARG A 7 -33.54 8.43 -1.08
C ARG A 7 -32.68 7.48 -1.91
N LYS A 8 -33.19 7.02 -3.06
CA LYS A 8 -32.41 6.15 -3.97
C LYS A 8 -31.16 6.87 -4.49
N GLU A 9 -31.27 8.13 -4.88
CA GLU A 9 -30.13 8.92 -5.36
C GLU A 9 -29.12 9.27 -4.27
N GLU A 10 -29.56 9.52 -3.04
CA GLU A 10 -28.69 9.70 -1.87
C GLU A 10 -27.89 8.41 -1.58
N ALA A 11 -28.58 7.28 -1.49
CA ALA A 11 -27.94 5.98 -1.27
C ALA A 11 -26.92 5.64 -2.37
N LYS A 12 -27.21 5.98 -3.64
CA LYS A 12 -26.24 5.81 -4.74
C LYS A 12 -24.96 6.63 -4.51
N LYS A 13 -25.07 7.86 -4.03
CA LYS A 13 -23.89 8.72 -3.77
C LYS A 13 -23.05 8.14 -2.65
N GLU A 14 -23.67 7.68 -1.58
CA GLU A 14 -23.01 7.07 -0.42
C GLU A 14 -22.29 5.77 -0.80
N ILE A 15 -22.98 4.87 -1.51
CA ILE A 15 -22.40 3.63 -2.02
C ILE A 15 -21.23 3.91 -2.95
N ARG A 16 -21.36 4.92 -3.84
CA ARG A 16 -20.27 5.33 -4.74
C ARG A 16 -19.04 5.77 -3.95
N SER A 17 -19.22 6.60 -2.93
CA SER A 17 -18.12 7.09 -2.09
C SER A 17 -17.39 5.94 -1.38
N LEU A 18 -18.13 4.98 -0.83
CA LEU A 18 -17.56 3.78 -0.19
C LEU A 18 -16.77 2.94 -1.19
N LEU A 19 -17.38 2.60 -2.32
CA LEU A 19 -16.74 1.75 -3.32
C LEU A 19 -15.51 2.40 -3.99
N LEU A 20 -15.49 3.73 -4.12
CA LEU A 20 -14.32 4.45 -4.63
C LEU A 20 -13.15 4.46 -3.64
N SER A 21 -13.42 4.32 -2.33
CA SER A 21 -12.37 4.20 -1.31
C SER A 21 -11.77 2.79 -1.23
N ALA A 22 -12.44 1.78 -1.80
CA ALA A 22 -12.05 0.37 -1.74
C ALA A 22 -11.46 -0.11 -3.09
N PRO A 23 -10.11 -0.11 -3.27
CA PRO A 23 -9.48 -0.49 -4.54
C PRO A 23 -9.71 -1.95 -4.96
N LEU A 24 -9.91 -2.87 -4.00
CA LEU A 24 -10.13 -4.30 -4.27
C LEU A 24 -11.60 -4.66 -4.48
N GLY A 25 -12.50 -3.69 -4.30
CA GLY A 25 -13.94 -3.94 -4.18
C GLY A 25 -14.33 -4.51 -2.82
N LEU A 26 -15.64 -4.56 -2.57
CA LEU A 26 -16.24 -5.03 -1.33
C LEU A 26 -17.22 -6.16 -1.61
N THR A 27 -17.35 -7.10 -0.68
CA THR A 27 -18.47 -8.05 -0.67
C THR A 27 -19.75 -7.36 -0.21
N ILE A 28 -20.91 -7.99 -0.43
CA ILE A 28 -22.21 -7.48 0.07
C ILE A 28 -22.20 -7.32 1.59
N THR A 29 -21.52 -8.24 2.30
CA THR A 29 -21.42 -8.22 3.76
C THR A 29 -20.57 -7.07 4.27
N GLU A 30 -19.42 -6.83 3.63
CA GLU A 30 -18.55 -5.68 3.92
C GLU A 30 -19.25 -4.38 3.58
N LEU A 31 -19.90 -4.28 2.41
CA LEU A 31 -20.65 -3.09 2.03
C LEU A 31 -21.71 -2.73 3.09
N LYS A 32 -22.46 -3.71 3.61
CA LYS A 32 -23.44 -3.46 4.68
C LYS A 32 -22.81 -2.96 5.97
N ARG A 33 -21.65 -3.50 6.35
CA ARG A 33 -20.91 -3.12 7.55
C ARG A 33 -20.38 -1.69 7.40
N ASP A 34 -19.63 -1.45 6.35
CA ASP A 34 -18.98 -0.16 6.08
C ASP A 34 -20.02 0.94 5.88
N PHE A 35 -21.14 0.63 5.22
CA PHE A 35 -22.24 1.58 5.08
C PHE A 35 -22.84 1.95 6.44
N ALA A 36 -23.08 0.98 7.32
CA ALA A 36 -23.56 1.28 8.67
C ALA A 36 -22.52 2.04 9.51
N GLU A 37 -21.23 1.74 9.34
CA GLU A 37 -20.12 2.34 10.09
C GLU A 37 -19.84 3.79 9.65
N PHE A 38 -19.74 4.05 8.35
CA PHE A 38 -19.35 5.36 7.82
C PHE A 38 -20.53 6.30 7.57
N ILE A 39 -21.70 5.79 7.22
CA ILE A 39 -22.90 6.62 6.99
C ILE A 39 -23.72 6.75 8.28
N GLY A 40 -23.64 5.77 9.18
CA GLY A 40 -24.33 5.79 10.48
C GLY A 40 -25.74 5.20 10.46
N HIS A 41 -26.19 4.62 9.35
CA HIS A 41 -27.46 3.92 9.25
C HIS A 41 -27.36 2.69 8.34
N PRO A 42 -28.26 1.68 8.48
CA PRO A 42 -28.24 0.52 7.62
C PRO A 42 -28.57 0.90 6.16
N LEU A 43 -28.11 0.06 5.24
CA LEU A 43 -28.41 0.19 3.82
C LEU A 43 -29.94 0.16 3.60
N PRO A 44 -30.54 1.19 2.96
CA PRO A 44 -32.00 1.36 2.88
C PRO A 44 -32.66 0.51 1.78
N TRP A 45 -32.24 -0.74 1.58
CA TRP A 45 -32.81 -1.61 0.54
C TRP A 45 -34.27 -2.01 0.84
N LYS A 46 -34.62 -2.15 2.13
CA LYS A 46 -35.99 -2.45 2.58
C LYS A 46 -36.93 -1.27 2.32
N ASP A 47 -36.52 -0.06 2.67
CA ASP A 47 -37.30 1.16 2.48
C ASP A 47 -37.51 1.51 1.01
N LEU A 48 -36.60 1.03 0.15
CA LEU A 48 -36.69 1.19 -1.29
C LEU A 48 -37.50 0.07 -1.97
N GLY A 49 -37.97 -0.94 -1.23
CA GLY A 49 -38.83 -2.01 -1.73
C GLY A 49 -38.11 -3.21 -2.36
N TYR A 50 -36.81 -3.37 -2.14
CA TYR A 50 -36.05 -4.53 -2.64
C TYR A 50 -36.11 -5.70 -1.67
N SER A 51 -36.10 -6.92 -2.22
CA SER A 51 -36.16 -8.15 -1.40
C SER A 51 -34.82 -8.48 -0.73
N SER A 52 -33.72 -8.06 -1.37
CA SER A 52 -32.35 -8.31 -0.92
C SER A 52 -31.44 -7.12 -1.22
N PRO A 53 -30.36 -6.93 -0.46
CA PRO A 53 -29.34 -5.91 -0.77
C PRO A 53 -28.67 -6.15 -2.13
N GLU A 54 -28.56 -7.40 -2.55
CA GLU A 54 -28.03 -7.79 -3.86
C GLU A 54 -28.90 -7.27 -5.01
N ASP A 55 -30.22 -7.40 -4.87
CA ASP A 55 -31.22 -6.92 -5.82
C ASP A 55 -31.16 -5.40 -5.96
N PHE A 56 -31.01 -4.70 -4.82
CA PHE A 56 -30.80 -3.26 -4.83
C PHE A 56 -29.52 -2.86 -5.60
N VAL A 57 -28.40 -3.53 -5.34
CA VAL A 57 -27.13 -3.24 -6.01
C VAL A 57 -27.19 -3.54 -7.52
N GLN A 58 -27.89 -4.61 -7.92
CA GLN A 58 -28.12 -4.93 -9.34
C GLN A 58 -28.99 -3.88 -10.03
N SER A 59 -29.88 -3.20 -9.30
CA SER A 59 -30.74 -2.13 -9.83
C SER A 59 -30.01 -0.80 -10.14
N ILE A 60 -28.72 -0.68 -9.78
CA ILE A 60 -27.91 0.55 -9.94
C ILE A 60 -26.58 0.31 -10.69
N PRO A 61 -26.62 -0.23 -11.93
CA PRO A 61 -25.42 -0.54 -12.71
C PRO A 61 -24.61 0.72 -13.10
N ASP A 62 -25.22 1.89 -13.02
CA ASP A 62 -24.57 3.20 -13.21
C ASP A 62 -23.58 3.55 -12.09
N THR A 63 -23.73 2.91 -10.93
CA THR A 63 -22.96 3.21 -9.72
C THR A 63 -22.07 2.04 -9.31
N VAL A 64 -22.58 0.81 -9.43
CA VAL A 64 -21.89 -0.39 -8.94
C VAL A 64 -21.68 -1.37 -10.08
N LYS A 65 -20.45 -1.86 -10.20
CA LYS A 65 -20.09 -2.96 -11.06
C LYS A 65 -20.01 -4.24 -10.22
N VAL A 66 -20.83 -5.20 -10.58
CA VAL A 66 -20.83 -6.53 -9.97
C VAL A 66 -19.87 -7.42 -10.75
N THR A 67 -18.95 -8.08 -10.05
CA THR A 67 -18.05 -9.10 -10.61
C THR A 67 -18.11 -10.36 -9.76
N TRP A 68 -18.09 -11.52 -10.41
CA TRP A 68 -18.06 -12.81 -9.73
C TRP A 68 -16.63 -13.31 -9.68
N SER A 69 -16.13 -13.57 -8.47
CA SER A 69 -14.82 -14.18 -8.22
C SER A 69 -15.00 -15.57 -7.61
N ASN A 70 -13.94 -16.37 -7.58
CA ASN A 70 -13.95 -17.71 -6.98
C ASN A 70 -14.39 -17.72 -5.49
N THR A 71 -14.33 -16.57 -4.82
CA THR A 71 -14.69 -16.37 -3.41
C THR A 71 -16.06 -15.71 -3.21
N GLY A 72 -16.78 -15.37 -4.28
CA GLY A 72 -18.13 -14.78 -4.22
C GLY A 72 -18.33 -13.52 -5.06
N MET A 73 -19.42 -12.81 -4.79
CA MET A 73 -19.82 -11.56 -5.44
C MET A 73 -18.98 -10.40 -4.89
N VAL A 74 -18.23 -9.74 -5.78
CA VAL A 74 -17.39 -8.56 -5.48
C VAL A 74 -17.96 -7.35 -6.18
N LEU A 75 -18.17 -6.28 -5.42
CA LEU A 75 -18.71 -5.01 -5.85
C LEU A 75 -17.59 -3.99 -6.02
N THR A 76 -17.49 -3.37 -7.19
CA THR A 76 -16.56 -2.27 -7.45
C THR A 76 -17.32 -1.01 -7.87
N GLY A 77 -16.77 0.15 -7.52
CA GLY A 77 -17.39 1.43 -7.86
C GLY A 77 -17.15 1.77 -9.33
N VAL A 78 -18.20 2.18 -10.05
CA VAL A 78 -18.06 2.74 -11.40
C VAL A 78 -17.70 4.21 -11.28
N ALA A 79 -16.52 4.59 -11.75
CA ALA A 79 -16.11 5.99 -11.79
C ALA A 79 -16.78 6.74 -12.96
N ASN A 80 -17.38 7.89 -12.65
CA ASN A 80 -17.88 8.84 -13.64
C ASN A 80 -16.75 9.80 -14.05
N SER A 81 -16.97 10.62 -15.08
CA SER A 81 -15.97 11.60 -15.57
C SER A 81 -15.36 12.46 -14.45
N SER A 82 -16.15 12.82 -13.43
CA SER A 82 -15.69 13.60 -12.27
C SER A 82 -14.87 12.82 -11.24
N THR A 83 -15.03 11.49 -11.14
CA THR A 83 -14.35 10.64 -10.14
C THR A 83 -13.27 9.74 -10.75
N LYS A 84 -13.05 9.81 -12.07
CA LYS A 84 -12.06 9.00 -12.81
C LYS A 84 -10.62 9.24 -12.34
N HIS A 85 -10.27 10.47 -11.96
CA HIS A 85 -8.92 10.73 -11.43
C HIS A 85 -8.73 10.06 -10.07
N ILE A 86 -9.79 9.99 -9.25
CA ILE A 86 -9.75 9.43 -7.90
C ILE A 86 -9.60 7.92 -8.02
N GLU A 87 -10.41 7.30 -8.89
CA GLU A 87 -10.30 5.88 -9.23
C GLU A 87 -8.87 5.52 -9.67
N LYS A 88 -8.28 6.28 -10.60
CA LYS A 88 -6.90 6.04 -11.04
C LYS A 88 -5.90 6.15 -9.89
N MET A 89 -6.09 7.13 -9.01
CA MET A 89 -5.22 7.33 -7.84
C MET A 89 -5.35 6.17 -6.84
N VAL A 90 -6.57 5.70 -6.58
CA VAL A 90 -6.89 4.60 -5.66
C VAL A 90 -6.42 3.25 -6.22
N GLN A 91 -6.58 2.99 -7.52
CA GLN A 91 -6.05 1.79 -8.19
C GLN A 91 -4.51 1.73 -8.17
N CYS A 92 -3.85 2.88 -8.12
CA CYS A 92 -2.40 2.98 -7.99
C CYS A 92 -1.91 2.91 -6.52
N GLN A 93 -2.81 2.87 -5.54
CA GLN A 93 -2.40 2.62 -4.16
C GLN A 93 -1.83 1.21 -4.05
N LYS A 94 -0.71 1.09 -3.33
CA LYS A 94 -0.14 -0.21 -2.98
C LYS A 94 -1.11 -0.91 -2.03
N VAL A 95 -2.03 -1.66 -2.58
CA VAL A 95 -2.73 -2.71 -1.85
C VAL A 95 -1.68 -3.76 -1.51
N ASP A 96 -1.46 -4.02 -0.22
CA ASP A 96 -0.58 -5.07 0.30
C ASP A 96 -1.22 -6.45 0.01
N SER A 97 -1.39 -6.74 -1.27
CA SER A 97 -1.87 -8.01 -1.77
C SER A 97 -0.65 -8.91 -1.83
N LYS A 98 -0.47 -9.75 -0.82
CA LYS A 98 0.52 -10.84 -0.76
C LYS A 98 0.28 -11.94 -1.82
N VAL A 99 -0.10 -11.57 -3.04
CA VAL A 99 -0.35 -12.51 -4.13
C VAL A 99 0.44 -12.05 -5.36
N LYS A 100 1.63 -12.62 -5.49
CA LYS A 100 2.48 -12.56 -6.69
C LYS A 100 1.73 -13.19 -7.87
N LYS A 101 0.95 -12.42 -8.63
CA LYS A 101 0.46 -12.87 -9.94
C LYS A 101 1.52 -12.57 -11.00
N LYS A 102 2.20 -13.62 -11.45
CA LYS A 102 3.08 -13.56 -12.63
C LYS A 102 2.22 -13.21 -13.86
N PRO A 103 2.61 -12.25 -14.71
CA PRO A 103 1.89 -12.03 -15.95
C PRO A 103 2.20 -13.17 -16.93
N HIS A 104 1.17 -13.95 -17.31
CA HIS A 104 1.24 -14.84 -18.45
C HIS A 104 1.17 -13.97 -19.71
N ARG A 105 2.32 -13.65 -20.29
CA ARG A 105 2.40 -12.84 -21.53
C ARG A 105 2.14 -13.75 -22.72
N SER A 106 0.98 -13.58 -23.35
CA SER A 106 0.65 -14.14 -24.66
C SER A 106 1.73 -13.74 -25.68
N GLN A 107 2.27 -14.74 -26.36
CA GLN A 107 3.27 -14.61 -27.42
C GLN A 107 2.58 -14.10 -28.68
N ASN A 108 3.12 -13.05 -29.30
CA ASN A 108 3.13 -12.81 -30.76
C ASN A 108 3.79 -11.46 -31.08
N LEU A 109 5.12 -11.40 -30.95
CA LEU A 109 5.94 -10.32 -31.52
C LEU A 109 7.13 -10.93 -32.29
N PRO A 110 7.51 -10.37 -33.46
CA PRO A 110 8.50 -10.95 -34.36
C PRO A 110 9.93 -10.91 -33.78
N PRO A 111 10.86 -11.75 -34.28
CA PRO A 111 12.19 -11.90 -33.70
C PRO A 111 13.05 -10.68 -34.04
N ARG A 112 13.18 -9.75 -33.09
CA ARG A 112 14.18 -8.68 -33.17
C ARG A 112 15.55 -9.27 -32.83
N MET A 113 16.41 -9.31 -33.85
CA MET A 113 17.87 -9.46 -33.82
C MET A 113 18.48 -9.56 -32.41
N GLN A 114 19.02 -10.75 -32.10
CA GLN A 114 19.80 -11.03 -30.90
C GLN A 114 20.99 -10.09 -30.80
N CYS A 115 20.88 -9.06 -29.95
CA CYS A 115 22.05 -8.48 -29.33
C CYS A 115 22.48 -9.46 -28.23
N ASN A 116 23.68 -10.02 -28.37
CA ASN A 116 24.40 -10.74 -27.33
C ASN A 116 24.69 -9.78 -26.15
N ARG A 117 23.66 -9.43 -25.39
CA ARG A 117 23.82 -8.73 -24.12
C ARG A 117 24.18 -9.80 -23.11
N PRO A 118 25.40 -9.80 -22.51
CA PRO A 118 25.71 -10.73 -21.44
C PRO A 118 24.60 -10.57 -20.41
N GLN A 119 23.99 -11.69 -20.02
CA GLN A 119 22.94 -11.73 -19.02
C GLN A 119 23.46 -10.99 -17.79
N ALA A 120 22.99 -9.75 -17.62
CA ALA A 120 23.08 -9.05 -16.36
C ALA A 120 22.30 -9.93 -15.40
N ARG A 121 23.04 -10.81 -14.71
CA ARG A 121 22.63 -11.45 -13.47
C ARG A 121 21.88 -10.37 -12.72
N HIS A 122 20.63 -10.63 -12.38
CA HIS A 122 19.76 -9.78 -11.58
C HIS A 122 20.58 -9.10 -10.48
N MET A 123 21.16 -7.94 -10.77
CA MET A 123 21.78 -7.11 -9.77
C MET A 123 20.58 -6.50 -9.09
N ALA A 124 20.37 -6.93 -7.85
CA ALA A 124 19.52 -6.21 -6.93
C ALA A 124 19.84 -4.71 -7.10
N PRO A 125 18.84 -3.83 -7.14
CA PRO A 125 19.09 -2.39 -7.14
C PRO A 125 20.14 -2.11 -6.05
N PRO A 126 21.11 -1.21 -6.32
CA PRO A 126 22.16 -0.91 -5.35
C PRO A 126 21.49 -0.58 -4.01
N PRO A 127 22.04 -1.08 -2.88
CA PRO A 127 21.45 -0.84 -1.56
C PRO A 127 21.27 0.66 -1.39
N SER A 128 20.01 1.10 -1.34
CA SER A 128 19.64 2.50 -1.34
C SER A 128 18.95 2.80 -0.03
N ILE A 129 19.66 3.52 0.84
CA ILE A 129 19.15 3.93 2.14
C ILE A 129 18.17 5.08 1.90
N PRO A 130 16.90 4.95 2.33
CA PRO A 130 15.92 6.02 2.18
C PRO A 130 16.43 7.34 2.77
N ALA A 131 16.14 8.46 2.10
CA ALA A 131 16.57 9.79 2.56
C ALA A 131 16.09 10.11 3.99
N PHE A 132 14.90 9.63 4.35
CA PHE A 132 14.36 9.74 5.69
C PHE A 132 15.21 8.98 6.73
N THR A 133 15.59 7.72 6.44
CA THR A 133 16.46 6.92 7.32
C THR A 133 17.84 7.58 7.49
N ARG A 134 18.40 8.15 6.42
CA ARG A 134 19.65 8.94 6.50
C ARG A 134 19.50 10.14 7.43
N GLY A 135 18.38 10.85 7.35
CA GLY A 135 18.05 11.97 8.24
C GLY A 135 17.93 11.54 9.71
N GLN A 136 17.26 10.43 9.98
CA GLN A 136 17.11 9.90 11.34
C GLN A 136 18.46 9.48 11.95
N ILE A 137 19.32 8.83 11.18
CA ILE A 137 20.68 8.45 11.61
C ILE A 137 21.51 9.70 11.91
N SER A 138 21.49 10.69 11.02
CA SER A 138 22.18 11.98 11.23
C SER A 138 21.68 12.71 12.49
N GLN A 139 20.36 12.75 12.68
CA GLN A 139 19.73 13.38 13.85
C GLN A 139 20.10 12.64 15.15
N LEU A 140 20.15 11.31 15.12
CA LEU A 140 20.53 10.52 16.29
C LEU A 140 21.99 10.77 16.69
N LEU A 141 22.90 10.78 15.72
CA LEU A 141 24.32 11.04 15.98
C LEU A 141 24.57 12.48 16.44
N SER A 142 23.81 13.44 15.91
CA SER A 142 23.87 14.84 16.36
C SER A 142 23.49 15.01 17.83
N GLN A 143 22.64 14.14 18.38
CA GLN A 143 22.26 14.14 19.79
C GLN A 143 23.26 13.39 20.69
N HIS A 144 24.10 12.53 20.12
CA HIS A 144 25.03 11.65 20.84
C HIS A 144 26.49 11.96 20.49
N SER A 145 26.95 13.15 20.90
CA SER A 145 28.30 13.67 20.61
C SER A 145 29.46 12.90 21.25
N GLN A 146 29.19 11.97 22.18
CA GLN A 146 30.22 11.13 22.82
C GLN A 146 30.46 9.78 22.13
N GLY A 147 29.79 9.53 20.99
CA GLY A 147 29.90 8.29 20.23
C GLY A 147 29.05 7.17 20.83
N LEU A 148 28.34 6.45 19.96
CA LEU A 148 27.41 5.38 20.30
C LEU A 148 28.06 4.01 20.06
N PRO A 149 28.02 3.08 21.03
CA PRO A 149 28.34 1.69 20.74
C PRO A 149 27.39 1.13 19.69
N LEU A 150 27.94 0.50 18.65
CA LEU A 150 27.16 -0.09 17.57
C LEU A 150 26.11 -1.09 18.10
N THR A 151 26.46 -1.84 19.16
CA THR A 151 25.58 -2.80 19.84
C THR A 151 24.30 -2.18 20.39
N HIS A 152 24.34 -0.91 20.79
CA HIS A 152 23.22 -0.20 21.37
C HIS A 152 22.51 0.71 20.37
N PHE A 153 23.05 0.86 19.16
CA PHE A 153 22.55 1.82 18.17
C PHE A 153 21.10 1.49 17.75
N CYS A 154 20.80 0.25 17.32
CA CYS A 154 19.42 -0.17 17.04
C CYS A 154 18.45 0.04 18.20
N SER A 155 18.89 -0.20 19.44
CA SER A 155 18.05 -0.05 20.64
C SER A 155 17.66 1.41 20.86
N ILE A 156 18.62 2.32 20.69
CA ILE A 156 18.43 3.75 20.89
C ILE A 156 17.67 4.36 19.72
N PHE A 157 17.95 3.93 18.48
CA PHE A 157 17.20 4.32 17.29
C PHE A 157 15.70 3.98 17.44
N ARG A 158 15.40 2.75 17.85
CA ARG A 158 14.02 2.32 18.11
C ARG A 158 13.37 3.11 19.24
N SER A 159 14.11 3.39 20.32
CA SER A 159 13.60 4.20 21.43
C SER A 159 13.30 5.64 21.04
N ARG A 160 14.01 6.22 20.07
CA ARG A 160 13.86 7.62 19.67
C ARG A 160 12.81 7.83 18.59
N PHE A 161 12.78 6.93 17.60
CA PHE A 161 11.91 7.09 16.44
C PHE A 161 10.70 6.15 16.45
N GLY A 162 10.61 5.23 17.42
CA GLY A 162 9.51 4.25 17.53
C GLY A 162 9.52 3.18 16.44
N VAL A 163 10.49 3.21 15.52
CA VAL A 163 10.60 2.34 14.35
C VAL A 163 11.91 1.53 14.45
N PRO A 164 11.88 0.20 14.25
CA PRO A 164 13.10 -0.61 14.17
C PRO A 164 13.90 -0.27 12.91
N LEU A 165 15.23 -0.31 13.01
CA LEU A 165 16.10 -0.08 11.87
C LEU A 165 16.32 -1.39 11.09
N ASP A 166 15.48 -1.65 10.09
CA ASP A 166 15.53 -2.89 9.30
C ASP A 166 16.58 -2.83 8.18
N PHE A 167 17.84 -3.11 8.53
CA PHE A 167 18.98 -3.13 7.58
C PHE A 167 18.83 -4.17 6.46
N ARG A 168 18.11 -5.28 6.70
CA ARG A 168 17.82 -6.31 5.70
C ARG A 168 16.92 -5.80 4.56
N GLU A 169 15.94 -4.95 4.88
CA GLU A 169 15.03 -4.35 3.89
C GLU A 169 15.76 -3.34 2.99
N MET A 170 16.81 -2.71 3.53
CA MET A 170 17.67 -1.78 2.80
C MET A 170 18.79 -2.48 2.01
N GLY A 171 18.86 -3.82 2.06
CA GLY A 171 19.85 -4.61 1.33
C GLY A 171 21.20 -4.79 2.03
N PHE A 172 21.29 -4.45 3.31
CA PHE A 172 22.51 -4.61 4.13
C PHE A 172 22.43 -5.88 4.97
N SER A 173 23.56 -6.57 5.10
CA SER A 173 23.62 -7.82 5.87
C SER A 173 23.75 -7.57 7.37
N THR A 174 24.37 -6.46 7.76
CA THR A 174 24.61 -6.08 9.15
C THR A 174 24.41 -4.58 9.36
N GLU A 175 24.17 -4.18 10.60
CA GLU A 175 24.12 -2.78 11.02
C GLU A 175 25.45 -2.05 10.78
N GLN A 176 26.57 -2.76 10.94
CA GLN A 176 27.90 -2.26 10.62
C GLN A 176 28.03 -1.91 9.13
N ASP A 177 27.51 -2.75 8.24
CA ASP A 177 27.56 -2.56 6.78
C ASP A 177 26.69 -1.37 6.34
N LEU A 178 25.52 -1.22 6.97
CA LEU A 178 24.64 -0.06 6.79
C LEU A 178 25.34 1.26 7.15
N LEU A 179 25.95 1.32 8.35
CA LEU A 179 26.62 2.54 8.82
C LEU A 179 27.94 2.78 8.08
N ALA A 180 28.65 1.71 7.67
CA ALA A 180 29.85 1.80 6.83
C ALA A 180 29.55 2.33 5.41
N SER A 181 28.31 2.18 4.92
CA SER A 181 27.84 2.82 3.69
C SER A 181 27.58 4.32 3.84
N LEU A 182 27.40 4.82 5.07
CA LEU A 182 27.11 6.22 5.39
C LEU A 182 28.36 6.95 5.92
N ARG A 183 29.54 6.74 5.32
CA ARG A 183 30.78 7.41 5.77
C ARG A 183 30.73 8.93 5.68
N ASP A 184 29.81 9.46 4.89
CA ASP A 184 29.56 10.89 4.76
C ASP A 184 28.88 11.49 6.01
N ILE A 185 28.26 10.66 6.85
CA ILE A 185 27.52 11.08 8.05
C ILE A 185 28.10 10.44 9.32
N VAL A 186 28.61 9.21 9.23
CA VAL A 186 28.99 8.37 10.38
C VAL A 186 30.49 8.06 10.36
N GLY A 187 31.17 8.37 11.46
CA GLY A 187 32.58 8.03 11.67
C GLY A 187 32.72 6.79 12.53
N MET A 188 32.90 5.61 11.91
CA MET A 188 33.08 4.37 12.68
C MET A 188 34.52 4.21 13.15
N ARG A 189 34.73 3.92 14.45
CA ARG A 189 36.04 3.57 15.02
C ARG A 189 35.95 2.22 15.74
N THR A 190 36.80 1.27 15.34
CA THR A 190 36.96 0.00 16.04
C THR A 190 38.06 0.15 17.09
N LEU A 191 37.74 -0.15 18.35
CA LEU A 191 38.68 -0.14 19.46
C LEU A 191 39.39 -1.50 19.58
N ALA A 192 40.55 -1.54 20.24
CA ALA A 192 41.39 -2.74 20.36
C ALA A 192 40.72 -3.94 21.08
N GLY A 193 39.51 -3.78 21.62
CA GLY A 193 38.68 -4.84 22.21
C GLY A 193 37.55 -5.37 21.31
N GLY A 194 37.51 -5.02 20.03
CA GLY A 194 36.47 -5.47 19.08
C GLY A 194 35.15 -4.70 19.16
N GLU A 195 35.05 -3.69 20.04
CA GLU A 195 33.91 -2.80 20.12
C GLU A 195 33.99 -1.71 19.04
N THR A 196 32.95 -1.63 18.21
CA THR A 196 32.80 -0.60 17.18
C THR A 196 31.92 0.53 17.71
N ARG A 197 32.42 1.76 17.66
CA ARG A 197 31.67 2.98 18.02
C ARG A 197 31.42 3.83 16.78
N VAL A 198 30.25 4.47 16.73
CA VAL A 198 29.75 5.32 15.64
C VAL A 198 29.39 6.72 16.12
#